data_AF-A0A8T4ABG7-F1
#
_entry.id   AF-A0A8T4ABG7-F1
#
_cell.length_a   1.000
_cell.length_b   1.000
_cell.length_c   1.000
_cell.angle_alpha   90.00
_cell.angle_beta   90.00
_cell.angle_gamma   90.00
#
_symmetry.space_group_name_H-M   'P 1'
#
loop_
_entity.id
_entity.type
_entity.pdbx_description
1 polymer ?
#
loop_
_entity_poly.entity_id
_entity_poly.type
_entity_poly.pdbx_seq_one_letter_code
_entity_poly.pdbx_strand_id
1 'polypeptide(L)'
;MSLDDRFNPNDGSVIDTLDSALFEFNKKIATKWQDKTYRSKADLERVLYFGSAATLGGYMTNTMSFIMAIPAASMALRGAVETLRPKSAKHEEIQTEAIGLPRKTWKYLNVICYGLGVVQTLVGVGHLVAGAVSGNNQLYVNSISHLTLGLGILGWVSADYMAKSDIGTPPPKPKKKPVLERIKEKVGGLLPQPTPEPVSVRMYSGINSYSLAQPHK
;
A
#
# COMPACT_ATOMS: atom_id res chain seq x y z
N MET A 1 -12.39 -14.09 16.77
CA MET A 1 -11.09 -13.52 17.16
C MET A 1 -10.07 -13.94 16.11
N SER A 2 -9.56 -13.00 15.34
CA SER A 2 -8.60 -13.25 14.26
C SER A 2 -7.25 -13.73 14.83
N LEU A 3 -6.41 -14.37 14.02
CA LEU A 3 -5.03 -14.70 14.42
C LEU A 3 -4.26 -13.42 14.77
N ASP A 4 -4.48 -12.33 14.02
CA ASP A 4 -3.88 -11.03 14.30
C ASP A 4 -4.30 -10.47 15.67
N ASP A 5 -5.58 -10.59 16.07
CA ASP A 5 -6.07 -10.16 17.39
C ASP A 5 -5.39 -10.95 18.53
N ARG A 6 -4.98 -12.21 18.25
CA ARG A 6 -4.23 -13.03 19.22
C ARG A 6 -2.77 -12.61 19.32
N PHE A 7 -2.18 -12.04 18.27
CA PHE A 7 -0.77 -11.62 18.25
C PHE A 7 -0.58 -10.12 18.55
N ASN A 8 -1.63 -9.31 18.43
CA ASN A 8 -1.68 -7.90 18.83
C ASN A 8 -2.91 -7.61 19.72
N PRO A 9 -2.86 -7.94 21.02
CA PRO A 9 -3.97 -7.69 21.93
C PRO A 9 -4.18 -6.17 22.10
N ASN A 10 -5.43 -5.73 21.96
CA ASN A 10 -5.85 -4.34 22.14
C ASN A 10 -6.67 -4.24 23.43
N ASP A 11 -6.20 -3.43 24.38
CA ASP A 11 -6.90 -3.21 25.66
C ASP A 11 -7.87 -2.01 25.65
N GLY A 12 -8.09 -1.42 24.48
CA GLY A 12 -9.01 -0.29 24.27
C GLY A 12 -8.39 1.09 24.58
N SER A 13 -7.12 1.14 24.98
CA SER A 13 -6.43 2.43 25.16
C SER A 13 -6.27 3.19 23.83
N VAL A 14 -6.12 4.52 23.93
CA VAL A 14 -5.92 5.39 22.76
C VAL A 14 -4.68 4.97 21.97
N ILE A 15 -3.59 4.60 22.67
CA ILE A 15 -2.36 4.16 22.02
C ILE A 15 -2.53 2.83 21.28
N ASP A 16 -3.24 1.86 21.87
CA ASP A 16 -3.49 0.57 21.23
C ASP A 16 -4.42 0.73 20.01
N THR A 17 -5.37 1.67 20.08
CA THR A 17 -6.23 2.01 18.94
C THR A 17 -5.44 2.62 17.78
N LEU A 18 -4.54 3.55 18.09
CA LEU A 18 -3.66 4.17 17.08
C LEU A 18 -2.68 3.17 16.47
N ASP A 19 -2.01 2.36 17.31
CA ASP A 19 -1.10 1.31 16.87
C ASP A 19 -1.83 0.28 15.99
N SER A 20 -3.02 -0.18 16.40
CA SER A 20 -3.86 -1.08 15.61
C SER A 20 -4.27 -0.47 14.26
N ALA A 21 -4.62 0.82 14.24
CA ALA A 21 -4.97 1.50 13.00
C ALA A 21 -3.77 1.61 12.04
N LEU A 22 -2.58 1.89 12.56
CA LEU A 22 -1.34 1.91 11.78
C LEU A 22 -0.97 0.52 11.28
N PHE A 23 -1.13 -0.51 12.11
CA PHE A 23 -0.93 -1.90 11.72
C PHE A 23 -1.84 -2.30 10.56
N GLU A 24 -3.15 -2.06 10.68
CA GLU A 24 -4.14 -2.35 9.63
C GLU A 24 -3.90 -1.55 8.34
N PHE A 25 -3.48 -0.29 8.47
CA PHE A 25 -3.12 0.53 7.33
C PHE A 25 -1.94 -0.07 6.56
N ASN A 26 -0.87 -0.47 7.25
CA ASN A 26 0.30 -1.09 6.64
C ASN A 26 -0.01 -2.47 6.04
N LYS A 27 -0.85 -3.26 6.71
CA LYS A 27 -1.36 -4.53 6.18
C LYS A 27 -2.08 -4.32 4.84
N LYS A 28 -2.98 -3.33 4.77
CA LYS A 28 -3.69 -2.97 3.51
C LYS A 28 -2.73 -2.53 2.40
N ILE A 29 -1.68 -1.77 2.72
CA ILE A 29 -0.65 -1.39 1.73
C ILE A 29 0.04 -2.63 1.17
N ALA A 30 0.47 -3.54 2.06
CA ALA A 30 1.16 -4.76 1.66
C ALA A 30 0.28 -5.66 0.80
N THR A 31 -0.99 -5.86 1.17
CA THR A 31 -1.96 -6.62 0.35
C THR A 31 -2.13 -5.98 -1.02
N LYS A 32 -2.37 -4.67 -1.10
CA LYS A 32 -2.50 -3.96 -2.40
C LYS A 32 -1.24 -4.08 -3.26
N TRP A 33 -0.07 -4.01 -2.65
CA TRP A 33 1.19 -4.19 -3.36
C TRP A 33 1.35 -5.62 -3.88
N GLN A 34 0.99 -6.62 -3.08
CA GLN A 34 1.04 -8.03 -3.45
C GLN A 34 0.07 -8.35 -4.59
N ASP A 35 -1.15 -7.80 -4.55
CA ASP A 35 -2.14 -7.93 -5.62
C ASP A 35 -1.67 -7.30 -6.93
N LYS A 36 -0.94 -6.18 -6.85
CA LYS A 36 -0.46 -5.45 -8.02
C LYS A 36 0.82 -6.05 -8.63
N THR A 37 1.74 -6.50 -7.78
CA THR A 37 3.08 -6.94 -8.21
C THR A 37 3.21 -8.46 -8.30
N TYR A 38 2.28 -9.21 -7.69
CA TYR A 38 2.33 -10.67 -7.57
C TYR A 38 3.62 -11.19 -6.94
N ARG A 39 4.23 -10.38 -6.07
CA ARG A 39 5.43 -10.70 -5.30
C ARG A 39 5.08 -10.96 -3.85
N SER A 40 5.98 -11.63 -3.13
CA SER A 40 5.72 -11.98 -1.74
C SER A 40 5.81 -10.75 -0.84
N LYS A 41 5.04 -10.73 0.25
CA LYS A 41 5.18 -9.74 1.31
C LYS A 41 6.63 -9.62 1.81
N ALA A 42 7.35 -10.73 1.93
CA ALA A 42 8.76 -10.75 2.35
C ALA A 42 9.67 -9.93 1.41
N ASP A 43 9.37 -9.87 0.11
CA ASP A 43 10.11 -9.04 -0.84
C ASP A 43 9.86 -7.55 -0.57
N LEU A 44 8.61 -7.16 -0.29
CA LEU A 44 8.28 -5.78 0.07
C LEU A 44 8.97 -5.37 1.38
N GLU A 45 8.93 -6.22 2.40
CA GLU A 45 9.63 -6.00 3.66
C GLU A 45 11.13 -5.79 3.44
N ARG A 46 11.78 -6.65 2.63
CA ARG A 46 13.21 -6.49 2.29
C ARG A 46 13.48 -5.13 1.63
N VAL A 47 12.66 -4.76 0.64
CA VAL A 47 12.79 -3.46 -0.04
C VAL A 47 12.63 -2.30 0.94
N LEU A 48 11.68 -2.39 1.88
CA LEU A 48 11.48 -1.36 2.88
C LEU A 48 12.65 -1.30 3.88
N TYR A 49 13.16 -2.42 4.37
CA TYR A 49 14.33 -2.44 5.27
C TYR A 49 15.59 -1.90 4.59
N PHE A 50 15.92 -2.36 3.39
CA PHE A 50 17.09 -1.87 2.66
C PHE A 50 16.92 -0.42 2.19
N GLY A 51 15.72 -0.05 1.75
CA GLY A 51 15.40 1.33 1.42
C GLY A 51 15.58 2.25 2.61
N SER A 52 15.10 1.83 3.78
CA SER A 52 15.25 2.57 5.04
C SER A 52 16.71 2.69 5.45
N ALA A 53 17.47 1.59 5.38
CA ALA A 53 18.90 1.60 5.66
C ALA A 53 19.65 2.57 4.73
N ALA A 54 19.33 2.56 3.44
CA ALA A 54 19.94 3.46 2.46
C ALA A 54 19.60 4.93 2.73
N THR A 55 18.33 5.25 3.01
CA THR A 55 17.91 6.64 3.28
C THR A 55 18.44 7.15 4.61
N LEU A 56 18.44 6.33 5.67
CA LEU A 56 19.01 6.71 6.96
C LEU A 56 20.54 6.84 6.89
N GLY A 57 21.21 5.96 6.13
CA GLY A 57 22.64 6.08 5.83
C GLY A 57 22.94 7.35 5.03
N GLY A 58 22.12 7.69 4.03
CA GLY A 58 22.21 8.94 3.28
C GLY A 58 22.03 10.17 4.16
N TYR A 59 21.07 10.15 5.09
CA TYR A 59 20.88 11.21 6.08
C TYR A 59 22.11 11.38 6.98
N MET A 60 22.66 10.28 7.49
CA MET A 60 23.89 10.28 8.29
C MET A 60 25.05 10.91 7.53
N THR A 61 25.27 10.53 6.27
CA THR A 61 26.35 11.09 5.44
C THR A 61 26.13 12.58 5.13
N ASN A 62 24.88 13.01 4.91
CA ASN A 62 24.58 14.40 4.58
C ASN A 62 24.68 15.34 5.79
N THR A 63 24.30 14.88 6.97
CA THR A 63 24.21 15.71 8.19
C THR A 63 25.34 15.47 9.18
N MET A 64 26.22 14.50 8.91
CA MET A 64 27.24 13.99 9.85
C MET A 64 26.65 13.53 11.19
N SER A 65 25.35 13.17 11.21
CA SER A 65 24.66 12.70 12.42
C SER A 65 24.87 11.20 12.61
N PHE A 66 25.95 10.84 13.32
CA PHE A 66 26.30 9.44 13.60
C PHE A 66 25.28 8.70 14.48
N ILE A 67 24.37 9.41 15.14
CA ILE A 67 23.28 8.80 15.93
C ILE A 67 22.40 7.90 15.04
N MET A 68 22.27 8.24 13.74
CA MET A 68 21.48 7.46 12.79
C MET A 68 22.22 6.23 12.23
N ALA A 69 23.50 6.03 12.55
CA ALA A 69 24.29 4.88 12.12
C ALA A 69 23.71 3.57 12.66
N ILE A 70 23.31 3.56 13.94
CA ILE A 70 22.78 2.36 14.61
C ILE A 70 21.45 1.94 13.98
N PRO A 71 20.44 2.83 13.81
CA PRO A 71 19.23 2.51 13.06
C PRO A 71 19.50 2.04 11.63
N ALA A 72 20.38 2.71 10.89
CA ALA A 72 20.69 2.34 9.51
C ALA A 72 21.29 0.92 9.41
N ALA A 73 22.28 0.60 10.25
CA ALA A 73 22.89 -0.72 10.30
C ALA A 73 21.90 -1.81 10.76
N SER A 74 21.07 -1.50 11.76
CA SER A 74 20.03 -2.41 12.27
C SER A 74 19.03 -2.77 11.16
N MET A 75 18.62 -1.78 10.34
CA MET A 75 17.71 -2.02 9.23
C MET A 75 18.35 -2.84 8.12
N ALA A 76 19.63 -2.58 7.80
CA ALA A 76 20.37 -3.40 6.84
C ALA A 76 20.43 -4.87 7.29
N LEU A 77 20.70 -5.09 8.59
CA LEU A 77 20.73 -6.44 9.18
C LEU A 77 19.35 -7.12 9.14
N ARG A 78 18.25 -6.42 9.47
CA ARG A 78 16.89 -6.97 9.37
C ARG A 78 16.45 -7.25 7.92
N GLY A 79 16.95 -6.45 6.97
CA GLY A 79 16.78 -6.70 5.54
C GLY A 79 17.47 -7.98 5.08
N ALA A 80 18.68 -8.23 5.58
CA ALA A 80 19.51 -9.39 5.22
C ALA A 80 19.14 -10.68 5.97
N VAL A 81 18.73 -10.58 7.23
CA VAL A 81 18.53 -11.72 8.13
C VAL A 81 17.09 -11.76 8.62
N GLU A 82 16.31 -12.72 8.13
CA GLU A 82 14.89 -12.87 8.46
C GLU A 82 14.64 -13.15 9.95
N THR A 83 15.56 -13.84 10.63
CA THR A 83 15.41 -14.19 12.05
C THR A 83 15.46 -12.98 12.98
N LEU A 84 16.00 -11.85 12.51
CA LEU A 84 16.09 -10.59 13.26
C LEU A 84 14.84 -9.72 13.09
N ARG A 85 13.88 -10.13 12.27
CA ARG A 85 12.62 -9.40 12.08
C ARG A 85 11.69 -9.60 13.29
N PRO A 86 10.89 -8.58 13.64
CA PRO A 86 9.94 -8.71 14.74
C PRO A 86 8.89 -9.77 14.41
N LYS A 87 8.71 -10.72 15.35
CA LYS A 87 7.85 -11.89 15.16
C LYS A 87 6.40 -11.66 15.60
N SER A 88 6.19 -10.92 16.68
CA SER A 88 4.85 -10.55 17.17
C SER A 88 4.92 -9.43 18.21
N ALA A 89 3.82 -8.68 18.38
CA ALA A 89 3.73 -7.63 19.40
C ALA A 89 3.85 -8.20 20.83
N LYS A 90 3.26 -9.37 21.10
CA LYS A 90 3.42 -10.07 22.38
C LYS A 90 4.87 -10.41 22.72
N HIS A 91 5.65 -10.81 21.71
CA HIS A 91 7.07 -11.13 21.94
C HIS A 91 7.88 -9.89 22.29
N GLU A 92 7.57 -8.75 21.67
CA GLU A 92 8.16 -7.45 22.02
C GLU A 92 7.75 -7.01 23.43
N GLU A 93 6.49 -7.17 23.83
CA GLU A 93 6.03 -6.84 25.19
C GLU A 93 6.79 -7.64 26.26
N ILE A 94 6.97 -8.95 26.05
CA ILE A 94 7.74 -9.83 26.95
C ILE A 94 9.21 -9.42 27.02
N GLN A 95 9.83 -9.11 25.88
CA GLN A 95 11.21 -8.62 25.85
C GLN A 95 11.35 -7.27 26.56
N THR A 96 10.37 -6.39 26.42
CA THR A 96 10.34 -5.06 27.03
C THR A 96 10.22 -5.14 28.54
N GLU A 97 9.35 -6.02 29.01
CA GLU A 97 9.22 -6.33 30.43
C GLU A 97 10.50 -6.95 30.99
N ALA A 98 11.17 -7.84 30.23
CA ALA A 98 12.42 -8.46 30.62
C ALA A 98 13.59 -7.46 30.77
N ILE A 99 13.57 -6.35 30.02
CA ILE A 99 14.53 -5.24 30.16
C ILE A 99 14.07 -4.17 31.18
N GLY A 100 12.98 -4.41 31.91
CA GLY A 100 12.48 -3.52 32.96
C GLY A 100 11.70 -2.30 32.45
N LEU A 101 11.31 -2.28 31.17
CA LEU A 101 10.51 -1.20 30.58
C LEU A 101 9.01 -1.54 30.62
N PRO A 102 8.13 -0.53 30.64
CA PRO A 102 6.69 -0.76 30.54
C PRO A 102 6.33 -1.55 29.27
N ARG A 103 5.43 -2.54 29.37
CA ARG A 103 5.05 -3.43 28.25
C ARG A 103 4.73 -2.69 26.94
N LYS A 104 4.08 -1.54 27.03
CA LYS A 104 3.63 -0.73 25.86
C LYS A 104 4.70 0.19 25.27
N THR A 105 5.93 0.19 25.78
CA THR A 105 6.96 1.14 25.35
C THR A 105 7.21 1.08 23.85
N TRP A 106 7.25 -0.11 23.24
CA TRP A 106 7.41 -0.23 21.79
C TRP A 106 6.23 0.31 20.98
N LYS A 107 4.99 0.17 21.47
CA LYS A 107 3.82 0.76 20.80
C LYS A 107 3.93 2.28 20.77
N TYR A 108 4.29 2.90 21.90
CA TYR A 108 4.55 4.34 21.97
C TYR A 108 5.66 4.76 21.01
N LEU A 109 6.81 4.07 21.03
CA LEU A 109 7.94 4.37 20.15
C LEU A 109 7.55 4.24 18.67
N ASN A 110 6.85 3.18 18.28
CA ASN A 110 6.44 2.98 16.89
C ASN A 110 5.48 4.06 16.41
N VAL A 111 4.47 4.44 17.22
CA VAL A 111 3.53 5.50 16.89
C VAL A 111 4.23 6.86 16.80
N ILE A 112 5.10 7.18 17.75
CA ILE A 112 5.87 8.44 17.74
C ILE A 112 6.81 8.49 16.53
N CYS A 113 7.58 7.42 16.28
CA CYS A 113 8.46 7.32 15.12
C CYS A 113 7.68 7.45 13.81
N TYR A 114 6.52 6.78 13.69
CA TYR A 114 5.68 6.92 12.51
C TYR A 114 5.23 8.37 12.29
N GLY A 115 4.76 9.03 13.35
CA GLY A 115 4.39 10.46 13.31
C GLY A 115 5.55 11.36 12.92
N LEU A 116 6.73 11.15 13.51
CA LEU A 116 7.95 11.87 13.14
C LEU A 116 8.30 11.66 11.67
N GLY A 117 8.21 10.42 11.18
CA GLY A 117 8.43 10.09 9.77
C GLY A 117 7.52 10.88 8.84
N VAL A 118 6.21 10.92 9.13
CA VAL A 118 5.24 11.70 8.35
C VAL A 118 5.59 13.20 8.36
N VAL A 119 5.83 13.77 9.55
CA VAL A 119 6.14 15.19 9.69
C VAL A 119 7.41 15.56 8.92
N GLN A 120 8.47 14.78 9.07
CA GLN A 120 9.75 15.02 8.38
C GLN A 120 9.58 14.92 6.86
N THR A 121 8.83 13.93 6.36
CA THR A 121 8.53 13.84 4.93
C THR A 121 7.75 15.06 4.44
N LEU A 122 6.73 15.52 5.17
CA LEU A 122 5.96 16.72 4.80
C LEU A 122 6.83 17.98 4.79
N VAL A 123 7.67 18.17 5.80
CA VAL A 123 8.63 19.29 5.86
C VAL A 123 9.58 19.23 4.67
N GLY A 124 10.09 18.05 4.32
CA GLY A 124 10.96 17.85 3.17
C GLY A 124 10.27 18.19 1.84
N VAL A 125 9.03 17.76 1.63
CA VAL A 125 8.23 18.16 0.45
C VAL A 125 8.01 19.67 0.42
N GLY A 126 7.69 20.30 1.56
CA GLY A 126 7.52 21.75 1.66
C GLY A 126 8.78 22.52 1.25
N HIS A 127 9.95 22.09 1.72
CA HIS A 127 11.24 22.66 1.32
C HIS A 127 11.54 22.44 -0.17
N LEU A 128 11.16 21.29 -0.73
CA LEU A 128 11.34 20.99 -2.15
C LEU A 128 10.55 21.97 -3.02
N VAL A 129 9.27 22.15 -2.70
CA VAL A 129 8.36 23.03 -3.43
C VAL A 129 8.80 24.48 -3.28
N ALA A 130 9.13 24.91 -2.05
CA ALA A 130 9.64 26.26 -1.81
C ALA A 130 10.95 26.53 -2.56
N GLY A 131 11.88 25.58 -2.59
CA GLY A 131 13.13 25.66 -3.36
C GLY A 131 12.90 25.75 -4.86
N ALA A 132 11.91 25.03 -5.39
CA ALA A 132 11.52 25.10 -6.80
C ALA A 132 10.91 26.46 -7.18
N VAL A 133 10.10 27.03 -6.31
CA VAL A 133 9.48 28.35 -6.56
C VAL A 133 10.50 29.48 -6.39
N SER A 134 11.38 29.40 -5.40
CA SER A 134 12.31 30.49 -5.07
C SER A 134 13.67 30.39 -5.76
N GLY A 135 13.97 29.28 -6.45
CA GLY A 135 15.30 29.01 -7.02
C GLY A 135 16.41 28.87 -5.97
N ASN A 136 16.09 28.59 -4.71
CA ASN A 136 17.07 28.55 -3.62
C ASN A 136 17.62 27.14 -3.40
N ASN A 137 18.88 26.93 -3.76
CA ASN A 137 19.59 25.66 -3.62
C ASN A 137 19.68 25.15 -2.17
N GLN A 138 19.73 26.02 -1.16
CA GLN A 138 19.77 25.60 0.24
C GLN A 138 18.49 24.86 0.67
N LEU A 139 17.34 25.25 0.12
CA LEU A 139 16.07 24.60 0.41
C LEU A 139 16.03 23.17 -0.16
N TYR A 140 16.67 22.93 -1.31
CA TYR A 140 16.80 21.58 -1.85
C TYR A 140 17.67 20.68 -0.97
N VAL A 141 18.80 21.19 -0.47
CA VAL A 141 19.67 20.44 0.45
C VAL A 141 18.92 20.06 1.74
N ASN A 142 18.19 21.02 2.32
CA ASN A 142 17.38 20.76 3.50
C ASN A 142 16.25 19.76 3.19
N SER A 143 15.61 19.89 2.04
CA SER A 143 14.58 18.96 1.57
C SER A 143 15.10 17.52 1.53
N ILE A 144 16.27 17.30 0.94
CA ILE A 144 16.90 15.98 0.86
C ILE A 144 17.12 15.39 2.26
N SER A 145 17.62 16.17 3.22
CA SER A 145 17.79 15.71 4.60
C SER A 145 16.46 15.31 5.25
N HIS A 146 15.44 16.16 5.16
CA HIS A 146 14.13 15.86 5.75
C HIS A 146 13.43 14.68 5.07
N LEU A 147 13.52 14.56 3.75
CA LEU A 147 12.96 13.43 2.99
C LEU A 147 13.68 12.12 3.31
N THR A 148 15.01 12.11 3.34
CA THR A 148 15.79 10.90 3.64
C THR A 148 15.54 10.42 5.07
N LEU A 149 15.45 11.33 6.04
CA LEU A 149 15.07 10.98 7.41
C LEU A 149 13.64 10.44 7.49
N GLY A 150 12.68 11.19 6.95
CA GLY A 150 11.26 10.84 7.03
C GLY A 150 10.93 9.52 6.33
N LEU A 151 11.39 9.35 5.09
CA LEU A 151 11.20 8.12 4.33
C LEU A 151 11.92 6.93 4.97
N GLY A 152 13.09 7.16 5.59
CA GLY A 152 13.82 6.12 6.30
C GLY A 152 13.08 5.62 7.53
N ILE A 153 12.53 6.52 8.33
CA ILE A 153 11.73 6.14 9.50
C ILE A 153 10.42 5.47 9.07
N LEU A 154 9.72 6.04 8.07
CA LEU A 154 8.46 5.46 7.58
C LEU A 154 8.68 4.07 7.00
N GLY A 155 9.72 3.88 6.18
CA GLY A 155 10.05 2.58 5.62
C GLY A 155 10.34 1.55 6.70
N TRP A 156 11.10 1.93 7.74
CA TRP A 156 11.43 1.05 8.86
C TRP A 156 10.15 0.66 9.61
N VAL A 157 9.40 1.64 10.12
CA VAL A 157 8.23 1.34 10.97
C VAL A 157 7.17 0.58 10.16
N SER A 158 7.01 0.90 8.87
CA SER A 158 6.11 0.16 7.98
C SER A 158 6.57 -1.29 7.78
N ALA A 159 7.87 -1.53 7.63
CA ALA A 159 8.42 -2.89 7.53
C ALA A 159 8.22 -3.69 8.82
N ASP A 160 8.37 -3.06 9.99
CA ASP A 160 8.15 -3.70 11.30
C ASP A 160 6.66 -4.05 11.50
N TYR A 161 5.73 -3.16 11.15
CA TYR A 161 4.29 -3.46 11.20
C TYR A 161 3.91 -4.56 10.20
N MET A 162 4.43 -4.48 8.97
CA MET A 162 4.20 -5.51 7.97
C MET A 162 4.74 -6.85 8.46
N ALA A 163 5.98 -6.94 8.96
CA ALA A 163 6.57 -8.19 9.45
C ALA A 163 5.68 -8.92 10.47
N LYS A 164 4.98 -8.17 11.34
CA LYS A 164 4.04 -8.71 12.34
C LYS A 164 2.69 -9.16 11.78
N SER A 165 2.33 -8.77 10.56
CA SER A 165 1.04 -9.10 9.94
C SER A 165 1.06 -10.45 9.22
N ASP A 166 -0.01 -11.21 9.34
CA ASP A 166 -0.22 -12.40 8.51
C ASP A 166 -0.91 -11.99 7.20
N ILE A 167 -0.17 -12.07 6.09
CA ILE A 167 -0.69 -11.85 4.74
C ILE A 167 -0.38 -13.12 3.96
N GLY A 168 -1.43 -13.72 3.42
CA GLY A 168 -1.37 -15.01 2.73
C GLY A 168 -0.45 -15.02 1.51
N THR A 169 -0.44 -16.16 0.82
CA THR A 169 0.38 -16.35 -0.37
C THR A 169 -0.03 -15.39 -1.50
N PRO A 170 0.93 -14.94 -2.33
CA PRO A 170 0.63 -14.01 -3.42
C PRO A 170 -0.37 -14.64 -4.40
N PRO A 171 -1.30 -13.84 -4.95
CA PRO A 171 -2.24 -14.35 -5.93
C PRO A 171 -1.46 -14.88 -7.15
N PRO A 172 -1.96 -15.94 -7.80
CA PRO A 172 -1.31 -16.50 -8.97
C PRO A 172 -1.21 -15.41 -10.05
N LYS A 173 -0.01 -15.21 -10.61
CA LYS A 173 0.19 -14.28 -11.74
C LYS A 173 -0.81 -14.64 -12.84
N PRO A 174 -1.57 -13.67 -13.37
CA PRO A 174 -2.45 -13.93 -14.50
C PRO A 174 -1.59 -14.51 -15.62
N LYS A 175 -1.91 -15.74 -16.05
CA LYS A 175 -1.24 -16.37 -17.19
C LYS A 175 -1.36 -15.38 -18.35
N LYS A 176 -0.23 -14.85 -18.82
CA LYS A 176 -0.21 -14.01 -20.03
C LYS A 176 -0.81 -14.88 -21.14
N LYS A 177 -2.03 -14.57 -21.58
CA LYS A 177 -2.58 -15.16 -22.81
C LYS A 177 -1.51 -14.98 -23.91
N PRO A 178 -1.18 -16.04 -24.67
CA PRO A 178 -0.22 -15.94 -25.77
C PRO A 178 -0.62 -14.79 -26.69
N VAL A 179 0.37 -14.11 -27.27
CA VAL A 179 0.15 -12.90 -28.08
C VAL A 179 -0.92 -13.12 -29.16
N LEU A 180 -0.99 -14.34 -29.72
CA LEU A 180 -2.01 -14.78 -30.67
C LEU A 180 -3.45 -14.72 -30.15
N GLU A 181 -3.70 -15.02 -28.87
CA GLU A 181 -5.05 -14.91 -28.27
C GLU A 181 -5.44 -13.46 -28.01
N ARG A 182 -4.47 -12.61 -27.62
CA ARG A 182 -4.69 -11.16 -27.49
C ARG A 182 -4.93 -10.49 -28.84
N ILE A 183 -4.29 -10.97 -29.90
CA ILE A 183 -4.56 -10.53 -31.27
C ILE A 183 -5.92 -11.04 -31.73
N LYS A 184 -6.29 -12.30 -31.47
CA LYS A 184 -7.63 -12.82 -31.79
C LYS A 184 -8.76 -12.06 -31.09
N GLU A 185 -8.60 -11.67 -29.82
CA GLU A 185 -9.60 -10.83 -29.12
C GLU A 185 -9.69 -9.42 -29.72
N LYS A 186 -8.58 -8.83 -30.16
CA LYS A 186 -8.57 -7.50 -30.80
C LYS A 186 -9.06 -7.52 -32.26
N VAL A 187 -8.82 -8.62 -32.99
CA VAL A 187 -9.18 -8.78 -34.41
C VAL A 187 -10.57 -9.39 -34.56
N GLY A 188 -11.04 -10.21 -33.60
CA GLY A 188 -12.38 -10.79 -33.61
C GLY A 188 -13.50 -9.77 -33.45
N GLY A 189 -13.21 -8.57 -32.93
CA GLY A 189 -14.13 -7.43 -32.93
C GLY A 189 -14.17 -6.62 -34.24
N LEU A 190 -13.35 -6.98 -35.24
CA LEU A 190 -13.26 -6.31 -36.54
C LEU A 190 -13.77 -7.17 -37.71
N LEU A 191 -14.22 -8.40 -37.46
CA LEU A 191 -14.89 -9.18 -38.49
C LEU A 191 -16.32 -8.65 -38.64
N PRO A 192 -16.74 -8.25 -39.86
CA PRO A 192 -18.11 -7.82 -40.10
C PRO A 192 -19.05 -8.95 -39.69
N GLN A 193 -20.01 -8.63 -38.82
CA GLN A 193 -21.09 -9.57 -38.51
C GLN A 193 -21.81 -9.92 -39.82
N PRO A 194 -22.13 -11.20 -40.06
CA PRO A 194 -22.92 -11.58 -41.23
C PRO A 194 -24.26 -10.82 -41.16
N THR A 195 -24.57 -10.13 -42.24
CA THR A 195 -25.79 -9.34 -42.44
C THR A 195 -27.01 -10.19 -42.03
N PRO A 196 -27.92 -9.68 -41.17
CA PRO A 196 -29.12 -10.41 -40.84
C PRO A 196 -29.98 -10.60 -42.09
N GLU A 197 -30.44 -11.84 -42.31
CA GLU A 197 -31.35 -12.16 -43.41
C GLU A 197 -32.63 -11.31 -43.33
N PRO A 198 -33.17 -10.82 -44.47
CA PRO A 198 -34.34 -9.97 -44.45
C PRO A 198 -35.56 -10.72 -43.91
N VAL A 199 -36.11 -10.21 -42.81
CA VAL A 199 -37.35 -10.69 -42.19
C VAL A 199 -38.51 -10.44 -43.16
N SER A 200 -39.23 -11.50 -43.55
CA SER A 200 -40.44 -11.36 -44.38
C SER A 200 -41.56 -10.67 -43.59
N VAL A 201 -42.03 -9.53 -44.09
CA VAL A 201 -43.15 -8.80 -43.52
C VAL A 201 -44.46 -9.39 -44.06
N ARG A 202 -45.21 -10.12 -43.23
CA ARG A 202 -46.62 -10.42 -43.50
C ARG A 202 -47.47 -9.17 -43.20
N MET A 203 -48.01 -8.54 -44.23
CA MET A 203 -49.04 -7.52 -44.05
C MET A 203 -50.34 -8.18 -43.58
N TYR A 204 -50.82 -7.82 -42.39
CA TYR A 204 -52.16 -8.15 -41.93
C TYR A 204 -53.15 -7.14 -42.51
N SER A 205 -54.12 -7.61 -43.31
CA SER A 205 -55.24 -6.79 -43.78
C SER A 205 -56.28 -6.66 -42.66
N GLY A 206 -56.25 -5.56 -41.93
CA GLY A 206 -57.29 -5.20 -40.97
C GLY A 206 -58.50 -4.61 -41.69
N ILE A 207 -59.56 -5.41 -41.83
CA ILE A 207 -60.90 -4.98 -42.24
C ILE A 207 -61.45 -4.08 -41.12
N ASN A 208 -61.69 -2.81 -41.40
CA ASN A 208 -62.45 -1.92 -40.52
C ASN A 208 -63.78 -1.56 -41.19
N SER A 209 -64.83 -2.29 -40.83
CA SER A 209 -66.22 -1.96 -41.14
C SER A 209 -66.73 -0.87 -40.19
N TYR A 210 -66.74 0.39 -40.65
CA TYR A 210 -67.49 1.46 -40.02
C TYR A 210 -68.91 1.51 -40.60
N SER A 211 -69.86 0.97 -39.84
CA SER A 211 -71.29 1.23 -40.01
C SER A 211 -71.66 2.42 -39.13
N LEU A 212 -71.97 3.57 -39.73
CA LEU A 212 -72.66 4.65 -39.03
C LEU A 212 -73.90 5.07 -39.80
N ALA A 213 -75.02 4.95 -39.09
CA ALA A 213 -76.38 5.03 -39.56
C ALA A 213 -76.78 6.45 -39.98
N GLN A 214 -77.60 6.54 -41.03
CA GLN A 214 -78.43 7.70 -41.33
C GLN A 214 -79.67 7.71 -40.43
N PRO A 215 -80.24 8.91 -40.17
CA PRO A 215 -81.68 9.03 -40.03
C PRO A 215 -82.28 10.00 -41.05
N HIS A 216 -83.36 9.52 -41.69
CA HIS A 216 -84.33 10.27 -42.48
C HIS A 216 -85.10 11.30 -41.63
N LYS A 217 -85.25 12.53 -42.13
CA LYS A 217 -86.48 13.07 -42.74
C LYS A 217 -86.29 14.52 -43.17
#